data_AF-A0A7S3VVX8-F1
#
_entry.id   AF-A0A7S3VVX8-F1
#
_cell.length_a   1.000
_cell.length_b   1.000
_cell.length_c   1.000
_cell.angle_alpha   90.00
_cell.angle_beta   90.00
_cell.angle_gamma   90.00
#
_symmetry.space_group_name_H-M   'P 1'
#
loop_
_entity.id
_entity.type
_entity.pdbx_description
1 polymer ?
#
loop_
_entity_poly.entity_id
_entity_poly.type
_entity_poly.pdbx_seq_one_letter_code
_entity_poly.pdbx_strand_id
1 'polypeptide(L)'
;DAVHPMMPNLGQGGCQAIEDAYELTKSLKSVTLYSQEGAPPESLRKVLQDFYWKRMPRVAGVSLLSGLASDLIINAFDTPWSPHDDKGTDWKSYLTFAWKPILQYIVFPAQFLFLYSYHPSGSMGDLPKRLVSEWEVRHRKTAEEAFERVARDGQQVGGPSFFAKVEEMAAAAVSGERKK
;
A
#
# COMPACT_ATOMS: atom_id res chain seq x y z
N ASP A 1 -8.17 12.35 -1.27
CA ASP A 1 -9.55 11.99 -0.84
C ASP A 1 -10.60 12.98 -1.31
N ALA A 2 -10.59 14.25 -0.88
CA ALA A 2 -11.63 15.22 -1.29
C ALA A 2 -11.82 15.36 -2.81
N VAL A 3 -10.75 15.23 -3.58
CA VAL A 3 -10.75 15.33 -5.05
C VAL A 3 -10.51 14.00 -5.77
N HIS A 4 -10.17 12.95 -5.01
CA HIS A 4 -9.86 11.61 -5.54
C HIS A 4 -10.11 10.53 -4.49
N PRO A 5 -11.37 10.25 -4.15
CA PRO A 5 -11.67 9.11 -3.31
C PRO A 5 -11.23 7.83 -4.03
N MET A 6 -10.37 7.04 -3.40
CA MET A 6 -9.78 5.83 -3.98
C MET A 6 -10.18 4.59 -3.19
N MET A 7 -10.25 3.44 -3.85
CA MET A 7 -10.39 2.19 -3.12
C MET A 7 -9.08 1.88 -2.36
N PRO A 8 -9.17 1.33 -1.13
CA PRO A 8 -7.99 1.10 -0.29
C PRO A 8 -7.09 -0.04 -0.78
N ASN A 9 -7.47 -0.74 -1.84
CA ASN A 9 -6.81 -1.95 -2.33
C ASN A 9 -5.36 -1.74 -2.80
N LEU A 10 -5.00 -0.56 -3.30
CA LEU A 10 -3.63 -0.25 -3.75
C LEU A 10 -2.81 0.57 -2.75
N GLY A 11 -3.42 1.01 -1.64
CA GLY A 11 -2.76 1.86 -0.65
C GLY A 11 -2.31 3.23 -1.17
N GLN A 12 -2.84 3.70 -2.31
CA GLN A 12 -2.35 4.89 -3.01
C GLN A 12 -2.96 6.22 -2.55
N GLY A 13 -4.02 6.22 -1.74
CA GLY A 13 -4.70 7.46 -1.31
C GLY A 13 -3.75 8.42 -0.60
N GLY A 14 -2.96 7.91 0.36
CA GLY A 14 -1.95 8.71 1.08
C GLY A 14 -0.84 9.22 0.18
N CYS A 15 -0.33 8.37 -0.72
CA CYS A 15 0.67 8.78 -1.71
C CYS A 15 0.14 9.91 -2.60
N GLN A 16 -1.03 9.73 -3.23
CA GLN A 16 -1.66 10.75 -4.07
C GLN A 16 -1.90 12.07 -3.33
N ALA A 17 -2.30 12.03 -2.05
CA ALA A 17 -2.46 13.24 -1.24
C ALA A 17 -1.14 14.00 -1.05
N ILE A 18 -0.04 13.30 -0.78
CA ILE A 18 1.29 13.90 -0.61
C ILE A 18 1.77 14.52 -1.93
N GLU A 19 1.58 13.83 -3.05
CA GLU A 19 1.95 14.34 -4.37
C GLU A 19 1.17 15.60 -4.75
N ASP A 20 -0.14 15.62 -4.51
CA ASP A 20 -0.99 16.77 -4.73
C ASP A 20 -0.55 17.95 -3.86
N ALA A 21 -0.26 17.71 -2.58
CA ALA A 21 0.24 18.75 -1.69
C ALA A 21 1.56 19.36 -2.20
N TYR A 22 2.48 18.52 -2.68
CA TYR A 22 3.74 18.98 -3.26
C TYR A 22 3.52 19.83 -4.52
N GLU A 23 2.76 19.32 -5.51
CA GLU A 23 2.52 20.04 -6.76
C GLU A 23 1.73 21.33 -6.55
N LEU A 24 0.72 21.31 -5.67
CA LEU A 24 -0.05 22.50 -5.34
C LEU A 24 0.82 23.56 -4.67
N THR A 25 1.64 23.16 -3.69
CA THR A 25 2.57 24.08 -3.01
C THR A 25 3.54 24.71 -4.02
N LYS A 26 4.09 23.90 -4.93
CA LYS A 26 4.97 24.38 -5.99
C LYS A 26 4.28 25.39 -6.92
N SER A 27 3.05 25.09 -7.33
CA SER A 27 2.23 25.95 -8.18
C SER A 27 1.87 27.28 -7.50
N LEU A 28 1.53 27.25 -6.21
CA LEU A 28 1.14 28.45 -5.45
C LEU A 28 2.33 29.36 -5.09
N LYS A 29 3.56 28.84 -5.05
CA LYS A 29 4.76 29.60 -4.68
C LYS A 29 4.96 30.88 -5.52
N SER A 30 4.52 30.89 -6.77
CA SER A 30 4.74 31.98 -7.71
C SER A 30 3.57 32.97 -7.84
N VAL A 31 2.55 32.89 -6.96
CA VAL A 31 1.30 33.65 -7.13
C VAL A 31 0.88 34.40 -5.88
N THR A 32 0.37 35.61 -6.06
CA THR A 32 -0.30 36.38 -5.02
C THR A 32 -1.61 35.70 -4.64
N LEU A 33 -1.75 35.28 -3.38
CA LEU A 33 -2.92 34.53 -2.91
C LEU A 33 -4.12 35.42 -2.58
N TYR A 34 -3.89 36.70 -2.28
CA TYR A 34 -4.90 37.63 -1.80
C TYR A 34 -5.01 38.84 -2.72
N SER A 35 -6.23 39.30 -2.97
CA SER A 35 -6.49 40.60 -3.59
C SER A 35 -7.15 41.54 -2.58
N GLN A 36 -6.98 42.84 -2.76
CA GLN A 36 -7.68 43.84 -1.94
C GLN A 36 -9.15 44.02 -2.35
N GLU A 37 -9.55 43.47 -3.50
CA GLU A 37 -10.87 43.65 -4.11
C GLU A 37 -11.87 42.54 -3.72
N GLY A 38 -11.53 41.70 -2.73
CA GLY A 38 -12.40 40.65 -2.19
C GLY A 38 -12.56 39.41 -3.07
N ALA A 39 -12.33 39.51 -4.38
CA ALA A 39 -12.29 38.37 -5.30
C ALA A 39 -10.88 37.76 -5.37
N PRO A 40 -10.73 36.42 -5.48
CA PRO A 40 -9.42 35.81 -5.65
C PRO A 40 -8.79 36.28 -6.98
N PRO A 41 -7.47 36.61 -6.98
CA PRO A 41 -6.77 37.05 -8.18
C PRO A 41 -6.93 36.08 -9.36
N GLU A 42 -7.02 36.59 -10.58
CA GLU A 42 -7.12 35.75 -11.78
C GLU A 42 -5.90 34.82 -11.94
N SER A 43 -4.72 35.28 -11.50
CA SER A 43 -3.51 34.48 -11.45
C SER A 43 -3.65 33.25 -10.55
N LEU A 44 -4.37 33.35 -9.43
CA LEU A 44 -4.65 32.22 -8.54
C LEU A 44 -5.58 31.22 -9.21
N ARG A 45 -6.67 31.71 -9.85
CA ARG A 45 -7.62 30.85 -10.57
C ARG A 45 -6.91 30.05 -11.67
N LYS A 46 -6.09 30.73 -12.47
CA LYS A 46 -5.30 30.08 -13.53
C LYS A 46 -4.38 28.99 -12.97
N VAL A 47 -3.66 29.28 -11.88
CA VAL A 47 -2.73 28.29 -11.29
C VAL A 47 -3.44 27.09 -10.69
N LEU A 48 -4.60 27.27 -10.07
CA LEU A 48 -5.41 26.15 -9.59
C LEU A 48 -5.93 25.29 -10.76
N GLN A 49 -6.31 25.92 -11.87
CA GLN A 49 -6.75 25.22 -13.07
C GLN A 49 -5.60 24.44 -13.72
N ASP A 50 -4.41 25.04 -13.80
CA ASP A 50 -3.20 24.39 -14.31
C ASP A 50 -2.80 23.20 -13.43
N PHE A 51 -2.89 23.33 -12.10
CA PHE A 51 -2.69 22.23 -11.15
C PHE A 51 -3.66 21.07 -11.41
N TYR A 52 -4.96 21.37 -11.55
CA TYR A 52 -5.98 20.36 -11.83
C TYR A 52 -5.66 19.57 -13.10
N TRP A 53 -5.41 20.26 -14.22
CA TRP A 53 -5.09 19.61 -15.50
C TRP A 53 -3.80 18.79 -15.44
N LYS A 54 -2.81 19.24 -14.66
CA LYS A 54 -1.55 18.53 -14.49
C LYS A 54 -1.72 17.23 -13.69
N ARG A 55 -2.57 17.22 -12.66
CA ARG A 55 -2.76 16.07 -11.76
C ARG A 55 -3.77 15.06 -12.26
N MET A 56 -4.78 15.53 -12.99
CA MET A 56 -5.86 14.71 -13.55
C MET A 56 -5.41 13.39 -14.20
N PRO A 57 -4.42 13.37 -15.12
CA PRO A 57 -4.01 12.13 -15.78
C PRO A 57 -3.44 11.09 -14.80
N ARG A 58 -2.65 11.54 -13.81
CA ARG A 58 -2.05 10.64 -12.81
C ARG A 58 -3.12 10.06 -11.89
N VAL A 59 -4.00 10.90 -11.36
CA VAL A 59 -5.12 10.50 -10.50
C VAL A 59 -6.04 9.51 -11.23
N ALA A 60 -6.37 9.79 -12.49
CA ALA A 60 -7.19 8.90 -13.33
C ALA A 60 -6.50 7.55 -13.55
N GLY A 61 -5.21 7.54 -13.85
CA GLY A 61 -4.44 6.31 -14.03
C GLY A 61 -4.41 5.43 -12.79
N VAL A 62 -4.14 6.01 -11.61
CA VAL A 62 -4.15 5.26 -10.34
C VAL A 62 -5.56 4.74 -10.03
N SER A 63 -6.60 5.53 -10.31
CA SER A 63 -7.99 5.15 -10.06
C SER A 63 -8.42 4.00 -10.96
N LEU A 64 -8.03 4.03 -12.24
CA LEU A 64 -8.25 2.94 -13.17
C LEU A 64 -7.54 1.67 -12.71
N LEU A 65 -6.27 1.75 -12.32
CA LEU A 65 -5.52 0.58 -11.83
C LEU A 65 -6.14 0.01 -10.55
N SER A 66 -6.65 0.87 -9.67
CA SER A 66 -7.35 0.46 -8.45
C SER A 66 -8.67 -0.26 -8.78
N GLY A 67 -9.44 0.27 -9.73
CA GLY A 67 -10.62 -0.37 -10.32
C GLY A 67 -10.30 -1.76 -10.86
N LEU A 68 -9.40 -1.80 -11.84
CA LEU A 68 -8.98 -3.03 -12.51
C LEU A 68 -8.45 -4.07 -11.53
N ALA A 69 -7.61 -3.68 -10.56
CA ALA A 69 -7.09 -4.63 -9.58
C ALA A 69 -8.22 -5.25 -8.73
N SER A 70 -9.24 -4.47 -8.35
CA SER A 70 -10.38 -5.01 -7.61
C SER A 70 -11.21 -5.97 -8.46
N ASP A 71 -11.55 -5.56 -9.69
CA ASP A 71 -12.38 -6.37 -10.58
C ASP A 71 -11.67 -7.65 -11.02
N LEU A 72 -10.36 -7.57 -11.26
CA LEU A 72 -9.52 -8.68 -11.66
C LEU A 72 -9.37 -9.71 -10.51
N ILE A 73 -9.18 -9.24 -9.27
CA ILE A 73 -9.12 -10.13 -8.10
C ILE A 73 -10.49 -10.78 -7.82
N ILE A 74 -11.59 -10.03 -7.95
CA ILE A 74 -12.92 -10.54 -7.58
C ILE A 74 -13.51 -11.45 -8.67
N ASN A 75 -13.33 -11.11 -9.95
CA ASN A 75 -14.05 -11.78 -11.04
C ASN A 75 -13.18 -12.71 -11.89
N ALA A 76 -11.88 -12.43 -12.02
CA ALA A 76 -11.00 -13.09 -12.98
C ALA A 76 -10.06 -14.12 -12.35
N PHE A 77 -9.71 -14.00 -11.07
CA PHE A 77 -8.78 -14.93 -10.40
C PHE A 77 -9.40 -15.65 -9.22
N ASP A 78 -9.26 -16.97 -9.24
CA ASP A 78 -9.53 -17.85 -8.11
C ASP A 78 -8.21 -18.51 -7.68
N THR A 79 -8.27 -19.39 -6.68
CA THR A 79 -7.19 -20.31 -6.32
C THR A 79 -6.57 -20.95 -7.57
N PRO A 80 -5.27 -20.69 -7.86
CA PRO A 80 -4.61 -21.28 -9.01
C PRO A 80 -4.61 -22.81 -8.86
N TRP A 81 -4.81 -23.52 -9.97
CA TRP A 81 -4.73 -24.98 -9.94
C TRP A 81 -3.35 -25.44 -9.44
N SER A 82 -3.33 -26.37 -8.49
CA SER A 82 -2.12 -26.98 -7.95
C SER A 82 -2.11 -28.48 -8.28
N PRO A 83 -1.08 -28.99 -9.00
CA PRO A 83 -0.94 -30.42 -9.27
C PRO A 83 -0.79 -31.29 -8.01
N HIS A 84 -0.49 -30.67 -6.86
CA HIS A 84 -0.17 -31.37 -5.61
C HIS A 84 -1.36 -31.50 -4.65
N ASP A 85 -2.44 -30.74 -4.86
CA ASP A 85 -3.52 -30.61 -3.87
C ASP A 85 -4.93 -30.91 -4.40
N ASP A 86 -5.10 -31.37 -5.66
CA ASP A 86 -6.41 -31.59 -6.32
C ASP A 86 -7.41 -30.40 -6.20
N LYS A 87 -6.89 -29.20 -5.92
CA LYS A 87 -7.64 -27.96 -5.74
C LYS A 87 -7.55 -27.07 -6.97
N GLY A 88 -8.61 -26.30 -7.22
CA GLY A 88 -8.67 -25.36 -8.34
C GLY A 88 -8.85 -26.05 -9.69
N THR A 89 -9.74 -27.04 -9.80
CA THR A 89 -10.02 -27.75 -11.06
C THR A 89 -11.03 -27.01 -11.95
N ASP A 90 -11.52 -25.85 -11.51
CA ASP A 90 -12.42 -25.02 -12.31
C ASP A 90 -11.69 -24.35 -13.48
N TRP A 91 -12.42 -24.04 -14.55
CA TRP A 91 -11.86 -23.43 -15.75
C TRP A 91 -11.17 -22.09 -15.43
N LYS A 92 -11.68 -21.35 -14.44
CA LYS A 92 -11.08 -20.10 -13.94
C LYS A 92 -9.71 -20.32 -13.31
N SER A 93 -9.49 -21.43 -12.62
CA SER A 93 -8.21 -21.76 -12.01
C SER A 93 -7.14 -22.09 -13.05
N TYR A 94 -7.52 -22.74 -14.16
CA TYR A 94 -6.63 -22.93 -15.32
C TYR A 94 -6.31 -21.62 -16.03
N LEU A 95 -7.31 -20.75 -16.23
CA LEU A 95 -7.10 -19.41 -16.78
C LEU A 95 -6.15 -18.59 -15.89
N THR A 96 -6.37 -18.64 -14.57
CA THR A 96 -5.51 -17.99 -13.57
C THR A 96 -4.08 -18.49 -13.67
N PHE A 97 -3.87 -19.80 -13.77
CA PHE A 97 -2.55 -20.40 -13.92
C PHE A 97 -1.84 -19.92 -15.20
N ALA A 98 -2.57 -19.85 -16.33
CA ALA A 98 -2.02 -19.38 -17.60
C ALA A 98 -1.65 -17.88 -17.58
N TRP A 99 -2.44 -17.05 -16.89
CA TRP A 99 -2.20 -15.61 -16.79
C TRP A 99 -1.17 -15.23 -15.73
N LYS A 100 -0.96 -16.08 -14.72
CA LYS A 100 0.00 -15.87 -13.63
C LYS A 100 1.35 -15.31 -14.08
N PRO A 101 2.08 -15.87 -15.08
CA PRO A 101 3.36 -15.31 -15.50
C PRO A 101 3.23 -13.89 -16.06
N ILE A 102 2.20 -13.59 -16.83
CA ILE A 102 1.97 -12.25 -17.38
C ILE A 102 1.69 -11.26 -16.25
N LEU A 103 0.84 -11.63 -15.29
CA LEU A 103 0.53 -10.77 -14.16
C LEU A 103 1.76 -10.50 -13.29
N GLN A 104 2.48 -11.56 -12.94
CA GLN A 104 3.60 -11.50 -12.01
C GLN A 104 4.82 -10.80 -12.59
N TYR A 105 5.13 -11.03 -13.87
CA TYR A 105 6.35 -10.51 -14.49
C TYR A 105 6.13 -9.24 -15.31
N ILE A 106 4.89 -8.89 -15.65
CA ILE A 106 4.60 -7.73 -16.50
C ILE A 106 3.64 -6.77 -15.80
N VAL A 107 2.42 -7.21 -15.47
CA VAL A 107 1.37 -6.29 -14.97
C VAL A 107 1.73 -5.70 -13.62
N PHE A 108 2.04 -6.52 -12.61
CA PHE A 108 2.36 -6.03 -11.28
C PHE A 108 3.65 -5.21 -11.23
N PRO A 109 4.75 -5.60 -11.91
CA PRO A 109 5.93 -4.75 -11.98
C PRO A 109 5.67 -3.40 -12.67
N ALA A 110 4.92 -3.38 -13.78
CA ALA A 110 4.57 -2.15 -14.46
C ALA A 110 3.66 -1.26 -13.60
N GLN A 111 2.67 -1.86 -12.94
CA GLN A 111 1.80 -1.17 -11.98
C GLN A 111 2.62 -0.57 -10.84
N PHE A 112 3.50 -1.37 -10.21
CA PHE A 112 4.39 -0.90 -9.15
C PHE A 112 5.23 0.28 -9.63
N LEU A 113 5.89 0.14 -10.78
CA LEU A 113 6.71 1.21 -11.35
C LEU A 113 5.90 2.48 -11.59
N PHE A 114 4.68 2.37 -12.12
CA PHE A 114 3.81 3.52 -12.34
C PHE A 114 3.41 4.20 -11.02
N LEU A 115 2.99 3.42 -10.02
CA LEU A 115 2.60 3.94 -8.71
C LEU A 115 3.75 4.69 -8.04
N TYR A 116 4.97 4.16 -8.12
CA TYR A 116 6.17 4.76 -7.52
C TYR A 116 6.97 5.69 -8.47
N SER A 117 6.45 5.99 -9.66
CA SER A 117 7.16 6.82 -10.65
C SER A 117 7.24 8.30 -10.27
N TYR A 118 6.46 8.76 -9.30
CA TYR A 118 6.47 10.16 -8.90
C TYR A 118 7.59 10.45 -7.89
N HIS A 119 8.71 10.95 -8.40
CA HIS A 119 9.87 11.37 -7.61
C HIS A 119 10.29 12.81 -7.98
N PRO A 120 9.61 13.84 -7.46
CA PRO A 120 9.76 15.21 -7.94
C PRO A 120 11.12 15.84 -7.60
N SER A 121 11.84 15.29 -6.62
CA SER A 121 13.22 15.63 -6.27
C SER A 121 14.27 14.95 -7.14
N GLY A 122 13.85 14.13 -8.12
CA GLY A 122 14.74 13.35 -8.97
C GLY A 122 15.19 12.03 -8.33
N SER A 123 16.23 11.44 -8.92
CA SER A 123 16.82 10.19 -8.41
C SER A 123 17.31 10.37 -6.98
N MET A 124 17.01 9.39 -6.12
CA MET A 124 17.52 9.35 -4.74
C MET A 124 19.00 8.92 -4.68
N GLY A 125 19.64 8.68 -5.83
CA GLY A 125 21.05 8.26 -5.91
C GLY A 125 21.32 7.02 -5.06
N ASP A 126 22.37 7.08 -4.24
CA ASP A 126 22.74 5.99 -3.33
C ASP A 126 22.07 6.08 -1.94
N LEU A 127 21.18 7.06 -1.71
CA LEU A 127 20.48 7.19 -0.43
C LEU A 127 19.73 5.91 -0.03
N PRO A 128 18.96 5.24 -0.91
CA PRO A 128 18.26 4.01 -0.52
C PRO A 128 19.22 2.90 -0.11
N LYS A 129 20.32 2.71 -0.86
CA LYS A 129 21.34 1.71 -0.55
C LYS A 129 21.97 1.97 0.83
N ARG A 130 22.27 3.23 1.12
CA ARG A 130 22.82 3.64 2.42
C ARG A 130 21.83 3.42 3.56
N LEU A 131 20.55 3.75 3.37
CA LEU A 131 19.53 3.52 4.40
C LEU A 131 19.33 2.02 4.66
N VAL A 132 19.38 1.18 3.62
CA VAL A 132 19.33 -0.27 3.76
C VAL A 132 20.53 -0.78 4.55
N SER A 133 21.76 -0.39 4.19
CA SER A 133 22.95 -0.84 4.91
C SER A 133 22.95 -0.39 6.38
N GLU A 134 22.55 0.86 6.65
CA GLU A 134 22.40 1.38 8.01
C GLU A 134 21.32 0.62 8.80
N TRP A 135 20.21 0.27 8.16
CA TRP A 135 19.12 -0.50 8.77
C TRP A 135 19.54 -1.94 9.10
N GLU A 136 20.20 -2.62 8.16
CA GLU A 136 20.69 -4.00 8.31
C GLU A 136 21.69 -4.11 9.46
N VAL A 137 22.66 -3.20 9.54
CA VAL A 137 23.65 -3.17 10.63
C VAL A 137 22.96 -3.01 11.99
N ARG A 138 22.01 -2.07 12.09
CA ARG A 138 21.25 -1.84 13.33
C ARG A 138 20.42 -3.05 13.73
N HIS A 139 19.72 -3.66 12.77
CA HIS A 139 18.83 -4.79 13.02
C HIS A 139 19.61 -6.04 13.39
N ARG A 140 20.74 -6.29 12.73
CA ARG A 140 21.62 -7.40 13.09
C ARG A 140 22.07 -7.30 14.54
N LYS A 141 22.59 -6.13 14.95
CA LYS A 141 23.01 -5.92 16.34
C LYS A 141 21.86 -6.10 17.33
N THR A 142 20.71 -5.51 17.04
CA THR A 142 19.52 -5.63 17.91
C THR A 142 19.02 -7.07 18.01
N ALA A 143 19.07 -7.82 16.90
CA ALA A 143 18.70 -9.23 16.87
C ALA A 143 19.68 -10.09 17.67
N GLU A 144 21.00 -9.90 17.49
CA GLU A 144 22.05 -10.58 18.24
C GLU A 144 21.90 -10.32 19.75
N GLU A 145 21.70 -9.05 20.17
CA GLU A 145 21.43 -8.70 21.57
C GLU A 145 20.16 -9.37 22.12
N ALA A 146 19.09 -9.46 21.31
CA ALA A 146 17.87 -10.14 21.69
C ALA A 146 18.07 -11.65 21.86
N PHE A 147 18.83 -12.30 20.97
CA PHE A 147 19.17 -13.72 21.08
C PHE A 147 20.07 -13.99 22.29
N GLU A 148 21.07 -13.15 22.55
CA GLU A 148 21.93 -13.27 23.73
C GLU A 148 21.14 -13.11 25.03
N ARG A 149 20.21 -12.15 25.09
CA ARG A 149 19.30 -11.97 26.22
C ARG A 149 18.47 -13.22 26.45
N VAL A 150 17.87 -13.78 25.40
CA VAL A 150 17.09 -15.03 25.50
C VAL A 150 17.96 -16.21 25.92
N ALA A 151 19.21 -16.28 25.46
CA ALA A 151 20.16 -17.32 25.86
C ALA A 151 20.56 -17.21 27.35
N ARG A 152 20.66 -15.99 27.89
CA ARG A 152 20.95 -15.75 29.32
C ARG A 152 19.75 -15.96 30.23
N ASP A 153 18.62 -15.35 29.89
CA ASP A 153 17.48 -15.19 30.79
C ASP A 153 16.38 -16.24 30.53
N GLY A 154 16.52 -17.03 29.46
CA GLY A 154 15.47 -17.90 28.93
C GLY A 154 14.37 -17.11 28.20
N GLN A 155 13.62 -17.79 27.35
CA GLN A 155 12.47 -17.19 26.68
C GLN A 155 11.25 -17.23 27.61
N GLN A 156 10.92 -16.10 28.27
CA GLN A 156 9.62 -15.97 28.93
C GLN A 156 8.55 -15.58 27.91
N VAL A 157 7.74 -16.56 27.49
CA VAL A 157 6.54 -16.31 26.69
C VAL A 157 5.47 -15.78 27.66
N GLY A 158 5.23 -14.47 27.65
CA GLY A 158 4.34 -13.77 28.60
C GLY A 158 2.84 -14.03 28.41
N GLY A 159 2.44 -15.17 27.84
CA GLY A 159 1.04 -15.53 27.67
C GLY A 159 0.83 -16.84 26.92
N PRO A 160 -0.39 -17.42 27.03
CA PRO A 160 -0.75 -18.60 26.26
C PRO A 160 -0.62 -18.32 24.76
N SER A 161 -0.23 -19.33 23.99
CA SER A 161 -0.20 -19.23 22.53
C SER A 161 -1.59 -18.85 22.02
N PHE A 162 -1.66 -18.21 20.84
CA PHE A 162 -2.94 -17.90 20.20
C PHE A 162 -3.86 -19.13 20.14
N PHE A 163 -3.31 -20.30 19.81
CA PHE A 163 -4.04 -21.56 19.75
C PHE A 163 -4.55 -22.03 21.11
N ALA A 164 -3.74 -21.92 22.17
CA ALA A 164 -4.19 -22.23 23.53
C ALA A 164 -5.33 -21.31 23.97
N LYS A 165 -5.29 -20.03 23.57
CA LYS A 165 -6.35 -19.06 23.83
C LYS A 165 -7.64 -19.39 23.05
N VAL A 166 -7.50 -19.86 21.81
CA VAL A 166 -8.63 -20.32 20.98
C VAL A 166 -9.26 -21.58 21.56
N GLU A 167 -8.45 -22.53 22.04
CA GLU A 167 -8.94 -23.74 22.73
C GLU A 167 -9.65 -23.39 24.04
N GLU A 168 -9.12 -22.46 24.83
CA GLU A 168 -9.75 -21.96 26.06
C GLU A 168 -11.10 -21.27 25.77
N MET A 169 -11.16 -20.44 24.73
CA MET A 169 -12.40 -19.80 24.28
C MET A 169 -13.42 -20.83 23.74
N ALA A 170 -12.96 -21.85 23.02
CA ALA A 170 -13.81 -22.93 22.53
C ALA A 170 -14.36 -23.77 23.69
N ALA A 171 -13.52 -24.10 24.68
CA ALA A 171 -13.93 -24.81 25.89
C ALA A 171 -14.93 -24.01 26.73
N ALA A 172 -14.73 -22.69 26.87
CA ALA A 172 -15.65 -21.79 27.57
C ALA A 172 -16.99 -21.62 26.81
N ALA A 173 -16.99 -21.66 25.48
CA ALA A 173 -18.21 -21.63 24.67
C ALA A 173 -19.05 -22.91 24.81
N VAL A 174 -18.38 -24.06 25.02
CA VAL A 174 -19.03 -25.36 25.22
C VAL A 174 -19.54 -25.53 26.66
N SER A 175 -18.91 -24.90 27.66
CA SER A 175 -19.29 -25.04 29.08
C SER A 175 -20.46 -24.16 29.54
N GLY A 176 -20.97 -23.26 28.69
CA GLY A 176 -22.31 -22.69 28.87
C GLY A 176 -22.52 -21.74 30.06
N GLU A 177 -21.48 -21.13 30.64
CA GLU A 177 -21.70 -20.04 31.61
C GLU A 177 -21.83 -18.69 30.90
N ARG A 178 -23.08 -18.34 30.51
CA ARG A 178 -23.47 -16.93 30.40
C ARG A 178 -23.40 -16.30 31.79
N LYS A 179 -22.26 -15.74 32.16
CA LYS A 179 -22.19 -14.78 33.28
C LYS A 179 -23.05 -13.56 32.91
N LYS A 180 -24.14 -13.41 33.64
CA LYS A 180 -24.92 -12.17 33.74
C LYS A 180 -24.05 -11.05 34.31
#